data_AF-A0A3N5G0W0-F1
#
_entry.id   AF-A0A3N5G0W0-F1
#
_cell.length_a   1.000
_cell.length_b   1.000
_cell.length_c   1.000
_cell.angle_alpha   90.00
_cell.angle_beta   90.00
_cell.angle_gamma   90.00
#
_symmetry.space_group_name_H-M   'P 1'
#
loop_
_entity.id
_entity.type
_entity.pdbx_description
1 polymer ?
#
loop_
_entity_poly.entity_id
_entity_poly.type
_entity_poly.pdbx_seq_one_letter_code
_entity_poly.pdbx_strand_id
1 'polypeptide(L)'
;MRNFGVHSEVGKLRTVMVCRPGLAHERLTPGNCRELLFDDVIWVHEAQKDHYDFVLKMQERDIEVFEFHDLLAQTLEIKEARSFILDRRITPNSVGAPAAAAIRPWLDDMPAKELSVHLIGGIAMADLPRGEVSTGLRSAFGGTQFLVPP
;
A
#
# COMPACT_ATOMS: atom_id res chain seq x y z
N MET A 1 -30.43 2.17 -3.20
CA MET A 1 -28.98 2.22 -3.50
C MET A 1 -28.56 3.68 -3.49
N ARG A 2 -27.42 4.00 -2.87
CA ARG A 2 -26.82 5.34 -2.95
C ARG A 2 -26.26 5.50 -4.38
N ASN A 3 -26.55 6.59 -5.06
CA ASN A 3 -25.92 6.88 -6.36
C ASN A 3 -24.64 7.67 -6.10
N PHE A 4 -23.50 7.19 -6.59
CA PHE A 4 -22.22 7.88 -6.45
C PHE A 4 -22.04 8.91 -7.57
N GLY A 5 -21.52 10.09 -7.25
CA GLY A 5 -21.28 11.14 -8.24
C GLY A 5 -20.58 12.36 -7.66
N VAL A 6 -19.67 12.93 -8.47
CA VAL A 6 -19.06 14.24 -8.24
C VAL A 6 -19.60 15.17 -9.32
N HIS A 7 -20.28 16.24 -8.89
CA HIS A 7 -20.99 17.16 -9.80
C HIS A 7 -20.47 18.60 -9.74
N SER A 8 -19.52 18.87 -8.84
CA SER A 8 -18.89 20.18 -8.64
C SER A 8 -17.66 20.02 -7.74
N GLU A 9 -16.64 20.85 -7.95
CA GLU A 9 -15.45 20.97 -7.09
C GLU A 9 -15.68 21.85 -5.85
N VAL A 10 -16.77 22.64 -5.82
CA VAL A 10 -17.06 23.61 -4.74
C VAL A 10 -18.39 23.33 -4.03
N GLY A 11 -19.10 22.28 -4.44
CA GLY A 11 -20.34 21.85 -3.79
C GLY A 11 -20.10 21.28 -2.39
N LYS A 12 -21.19 21.05 -1.63
CA LYS A 12 -21.09 20.39 -0.32
C LYS A 12 -20.57 18.96 -0.49
N LEU A 13 -19.35 18.71 -0.02
CA LEU A 13 -18.76 17.38 0.08
C LEU A 13 -19.57 16.50 1.04
N ARG A 14 -19.88 15.27 0.61
CA ARG A 14 -20.68 14.31 1.38
C ARG A 14 -19.89 13.07 1.76
N THR A 15 -19.08 12.58 0.83
CA THR A 15 -18.27 11.37 0.97
C THR A 15 -16.91 11.63 0.33
N VAL A 16 -15.84 11.20 0.99
CA VAL A 16 -14.46 11.32 0.49
C VAL A 16 -13.67 10.06 0.84
N MET A 17 -12.69 9.72 0.01
CA MET A 17 -11.71 8.69 0.30
C MET A 17 -10.35 9.34 0.52
N VAL A 18 -9.67 8.93 1.58
CA VAL A 18 -8.32 9.39 1.95
C VAL A 18 -7.39 8.20 2.15
N CYS A 19 -6.09 8.43 2.15
CA CYS A 19 -5.08 7.41 2.39
C CYS A 19 -4.09 7.94 3.43
N ARG A 20 -4.03 7.31 4.60
CA ARG A 20 -3.14 7.74 5.68
C ARG A 20 -1.68 7.44 5.35
N PRO A 21 -0.71 8.28 5.77
CA PRO A 21 0.70 7.92 5.74
C PRO A 21 0.98 6.62 6.51
N GLY A 22 1.96 5.87 6.05
CA GLY A 22 2.25 4.52 6.56
C GLY A 22 3.52 3.95 5.97
N LEU A 23 3.59 2.63 5.85
CA LEU A 23 4.80 1.89 5.48
C LEU A 23 5.51 2.43 4.22
N ALA A 24 4.77 2.87 3.19
CA ALA A 24 5.37 3.48 1.99
C ALA A 24 6.32 4.64 2.34
N HIS A 25 5.91 5.47 3.29
CA HIS A 25 6.62 6.68 3.71
C HIS A 25 7.77 6.34 4.66
N GLU A 26 7.64 5.28 5.47
CA GLU A 26 8.72 4.79 6.34
C GLU A 26 9.91 4.25 5.54
N ARG A 27 9.68 3.89 4.27
CA ARG A 27 10.72 3.40 3.37
C ARG A 27 11.31 4.49 2.47
N LEU A 28 10.88 5.74 2.63
CA LEU A 28 11.53 6.88 2.00
C LEU A 28 12.92 7.07 2.61
N THR A 29 13.88 7.25 1.73
CA THR A 29 15.27 7.58 2.06
C THR A 29 15.68 8.78 1.20
N PRO A 30 16.70 9.55 1.62
CA PRO A 30 17.23 10.63 0.79
C PRO A 30 17.69 10.15 -0.60
N GLY A 31 18.02 8.87 -0.75
CA GLY A 31 18.46 8.28 -2.00
C GLY A 31 17.34 7.87 -2.95
N ASN A 32 16.11 7.63 -2.47
CA ASN A 32 15.00 7.12 -3.29
C ASN A 32 13.79 8.07 -3.37
N CYS A 33 13.70 9.10 -2.51
CA CYS A 33 12.48 9.92 -2.40
C CYS A 33 12.05 10.54 -3.74
N ARG A 34 12.99 11.10 -4.49
CA ARG A 34 12.72 11.71 -5.80
C ARG A 34 12.23 10.71 -6.85
N GLU A 35 12.78 9.49 -6.83
CA GLU A 35 12.34 8.42 -7.73
C GLU A 35 10.94 7.93 -7.36
N LEU A 36 10.59 7.99 -6.07
CA LEU A 36 9.27 7.69 -5.54
C LEU A 36 8.32 8.92 -5.56
N LEU A 37 8.68 9.98 -6.28
CA LEU A 37 7.88 11.19 -6.48
C LEU A 37 7.58 11.97 -5.17
N PHE A 38 8.49 11.89 -4.20
CA PHE A 38 8.50 12.72 -3.00
C PHE A 38 9.64 13.74 -3.05
N ASP A 39 9.35 14.95 -2.58
CA ASP A 39 10.35 16.02 -2.48
C ASP A 39 11.43 15.71 -1.43
N ASP A 40 11.03 15.13 -0.28
CA ASP A 40 11.91 14.76 0.83
C ASP A 40 11.30 13.63 1.70
N VAL A 41 12.09 13.12 2.64
CA VAL A 41 11.65 12.20 3.69
C VAL A 41 10.81 12.94 4.72
N ILE A 42 9.70 12.33 5.15
CA ILE A 42 8.78 12.94 6.12
C ILE A 42 8.86 12.25 7.49
N TRP A 43 8.49 12.97 8.54
CA TRP A 43 8.29 12.36 9.86
C TRP A 43 6.94 11.64 9.91
N VAL A 44 6.94 10.35 9.58
CA VAL A 44 5.72 9.56 9.36
C VAL A 44 4.73 9.60 10.54
N HIS A 45 5.24 9.47 11.77
CA HIS A 45 4.37 9.51 12.96
C HIS A 45 3.67 10.86 13.13
N GLU A 46 4.35 11.98 12.82
CA GLU A 46 3.71 13.29 12.87
C GLU A 46 2.72 13.47 11.72
N ALA A 47 3.10 13.03 10.51
CA ALA A 47 2.20 13.05 9.36
C ALA A 47 0.92 12.21 9.58
N GLN A 48 1.00 11.11 10.33
CA GLN A 48 -0.18 10.32 10.72
C GLN A 48 -1.10 11.09 11.68
N LYS A 49 -0.55 11.85 12.62
CA LYS A 49 -1.36 12.72 13.50
C LYS A 49 -2.03 13.84 12.71
N ASP A 50 -1.27 14.50 11.83
CA ASP A 50 -1.80 15.57 10.98
C ASP A 50 -2.91 15.05 10.06
N HIS A 51 -2.72 13.88 9.47
CA HIS A 51 -3.76 13.21 8.68
C HIS A 51 -4.99 12.85 9.52
N TYR A 52 -4.80 12.37 10.74
CA TYR A 52 -5.92 12.06 11.65
C TYR A 52 -6.72 13.32 12.01
N ASP A 53 -6.04 14.42 12.35
CA ASP A 53 -6.69 15.72 12.58
C ASP A 53 -7.43 16.24 11.33
N PHE A 54 -6.85 16.07 10.15
CA PHE A 54 -7.52 16.38 8.88
C PHE A 54 -8.82 15.59 8.69
N VAL A 55 -8.79 14.28 8.97
CA VAL A 55 -9.98 13.41 8.91
C VAL A 55 -11.04 13.85 9.93
N LEU A 56 -10.64 14.11 11.18
CA LEU A 56 -11.56 14.56 12.22
C LEU A 56 -12.28 15.85 11.82
N LYS A 57 -11.57 16.84 11.31
CA LYS A 57 -12.16 18.11 10.85
C LYS A 57 -13.22 17.89 9.76
N MET A 58 -13.05 16.90 8.89
CA MET A 58 -14.08 16.56 7.89
C MET A 58 -15.28 15.86 8.53
N GLN A 59 -15.04 14.91 9.43
CA GLN A 59 -16.10 14.17 10.14
C GLN A 59 -16.96 15.08 11.02
N GLU A 60 -16.36 16.07 11.70
CA GLU A 60 -17.07 17.12 12.45
C GLU A 60 -18.04 17.94 11.59
N ARG A 61 -17.89 17.91 10.27
CA ARG A 61 -18.75 18.60 9.28
C ARG A 61 -19.75 17.65 8.60
N ASP A 62 -19.97 16.49 9.22
CA ASP A 62 -20.83 15.37 8.77
C ASP A 62 -20.41 14.79 7.40
N ILE A 63 -19.11 14.83 7.10
CA ILE A 63 -18.56 14.22 5.88
C ILE A 63 -18.20 12.76 6.19
N GLU A 64 -18.69 11.85 5.36
CA GLU A 64 -18.31 10.43 5.41
C GLU A 64 -16.90 10.26 4.84
N VAL A 65 -15.94 9.89 5.69
CA VAL A 65 -14.54 9.71 5.30
C VAL A 65 -14.22 8.22 5.28
N PHE A 66 -13.87 7.71 4.10
CA PHE A 66 -13.36 6.36 3.91
C PHE A 66 -11.83 6.35 3.89
N GLU A 67 -11.22 5.40 4.58
CA GLU A 67 -9.77 5.21 4.57
C GLU A 67 -9.40 4.07 3.60
N PHE A 68 -8.45 4.33 2.71
CA PHE A 68 -8.10 3.43 1.62
C PHE A 68 -7.48 2.09 2.06
N HIS A 69 -6.59 2.06 3.07
CA HIS A 69 -6.07 0.81 3.63
C HIS A 69 -7.20 -0.06 4.19
N ASP A 70 -8.20 0.56 4.81
CA ASP A 70 -9.33 -0.15 5.40
C ASP A 70 -10.25 -0.72 4.32
N LEU A 71 -10.56 0.07 3.28
CA LEU A 71 -11.31 -0.40 2.10
C LEU A 71 -10.55 -1.51 1.37
N LEU A 72 -9.24 -1.37 1.20
CA LEU A 72 -8.41 -2.37 0.54
C LEU A 72 -8.35 -3.66 1.37
N ALA A 73 -8.18 -3.57 2.69
CA ALA A 73 -8.22 -4.74 3.57
C ALA A 73 -9.55 -5.48 3.46
N GLN A 74 -10.68 -4.77 3.54
CA GLN A 74 -12.02 -5.35 3.35
C GLN A 74 -12.17 -6.00 1.97
N THR A 75 -11.63 -5.35 0.92
CA THR A 75 -11.65 -5.90 -0.45
C THR A 75 -10.84 -7.18 -0.54
N LEU A 76 -9.69 -7.25 0.11
CA LEU A 76 -8.78 -8.41 0.10
C LEU A 76 -9.30 -9.60 0.91
N GLU A 77 -10.33 -9.44 1.74
CA GLU A 77 -11.06 -10.58 2.33
C GLU A 77 -11.89 -11.34 1.29
N ILE A 78 -12.25 -10.69 0.18
CA ILE A 78 -12.94 -11.33 -0.94
C ILE A 78 -11.90 -12.06 -1.80
N LYS A 79 -11.96 -13.39 -1.83
CA LYS A 79 -10.97 -14.24 -2.51
C LYS A 79 -10.79 -13.88 -3.98
N GLU A 80 -11.89 -13.62 -4.69
CA GLU A 80 -11.87 -13.25 -6.11
C GLU A 80 -11.16 -11.91 -6.33
N ALA A 81 -11.40 -10.92 -5.45
CA ALA A 81 -10.76 -9.61 -5.53
C ALA A 81 -9.27 -9.68 -5.16
N ARG A 82 -8.92 -10.46 -4.12
CA ARG A 82 -7.52 -10.75 -3.77
C ARG A 82 -6.77 -11.34 -4.95
N SER A 83 -7.29 -12.42 -5.55
CA SER A 83 -6.68 -13.05 -6.72
C SER A 83 -6.58 -12.06 -7.88
N PHE A 84 -7.64 -11.29 -8.16
CA PHE A 84 -7.63 -10.30 -9.23
C PHE A 84 -6.49 -9.29 -9.10
N ILE A 85 -6.24 -8.79 -7.89
CA ILE A 85 -5.18 -7.84 -7.58
C ILE A 85 -3.81 -8.51 -7.70
N LEU A 86 -3.60 -9.65 -7.03
CA LEU A 86 -2.30 -10.32 -6.98
C LEU A 86 -1.87 -10.85 -8.35
N ASP A 87 -2.78 -11.36 -9.17
CA ASP A 87 -2.49 -11.83 -10.54
C ASP A 87 -1.97 -10.72 -11.45
N ARG A 88 -2.33 -9.46 -11.16
CA ARG A 88 -1.92 -8.28 -11.95
C ARG A 88 -0.72 -7.57 -11.35
N ARG A 89 -0.56 -7.61 -10.02
CA ARG A 89 0.55 -6.95 -9.34
C ARG A 89 1.81 -7.81 -9.29
N ILE A 90 1.65 -9.13 -9.15
CA ILE A 90 2.75 -10.08 -8.98
C ILE A 90 2.90 -10.90 -10.25
N THR A 91 3.66 -10.35 -11.21
CA THR A 91 3.83 -10.95 -12.54
C THR A 91 5.31 -11.27 -12.81
N PRO A 92 5.61 -12.23 -13.70
CA PRO A 92 6.99 -12.50 -14.11
C PRO A 92 7.76 -11.27 -14.60
N ASN A 93 7.06 -10.30 -15.21
CA ASN A 93 7.66 -9.08 -15.75
C ASN A 93 7.91 -7.99 -14.69
N SER A 94 7.21 -8.04 -13.55
CA SER A 94 7.35 -7.05 -12.48
C SER A 94 8.38 -7.48 -11.43
N VAL A 95 8.32 -8.75 -11.01
CA VAL A 95 9.16 -9.26 -9.91
C VAL A 95 10.14 -10.35 -10.34
N GLY A 96 10.09 -10.78 -11.61
CA GLY A 96 10.86 -11.93 -12.11
C GLY A 96 10.11 -13.25 -11.93
N ALA A 97 10.19 -14.15 -12.92
CA ALA A 97 9.43 -15.41 -12.90
C ALA A 97 9.66 -16.28 -11.64
N PRO A 98 10.91 -16.49 -11.16
CA PRO A 98 11.13 -17.30 -9.96
C PRO A 98 10.56 -16.66 -8.69
N ALA A 99 10.66 -15.33 -8.56
CA ALA A 99 10.15 -14.62 -7.40
C ALA A 99 8.62 -14.58 -7.41
N ALA A 100 7.98 -14.36 -8.56
CA ALA A 100 6.52 -14.35 -8.69
C ALA A 100 5.90 -15.66 -8.19
N ALA A 101 6.47 -16.80 -8.58
CA ALA A 101 6.02 -18.11 -8.13
C ALA A 101 6.29 -18.35 -6.63
N ALA A 102 7.44 -17.89 -6.13
CA ALA A 102 7.84 -18.12 -4.74
C ALA A 102 7.07 -17.29 -3.72
N ILE A 103 6.74 -16.03 -4.04
CA ILE A 103 6.09 -15.12 -3.08
C ILE A 103 4.57 -15.25 -3.07
N ARG A 104 3.97 -15.78 -4.15
CA ARG A 104 2.52 -15.79 -4.30
C ARG A 104 1.81 -16.55 -3.15
N PRO A 105 2.22 -17.77 -2.76
CA PRO A 105 1.62 -18.46 -1.62
C PRO A 105 1.70 -17.66 -0.32
N TRP A 106 2.84 -17.00 -0.07
CA TRP A 106 3.03 -16.16 1.11
C TRP A 106 2.06 -14.97 1.14
N LEU A 107 1.78 -14.34 -0.01
CA LEU A 107 0.80 -13.27 -0.11
C LEU A 107 -0.64 -13.76 -0.02
N ASP A 108 -0.94 -14.96 -0.55
CA ASP A 108 -2.27 -15.56 -0.47
C ASP A 108 -2.64 -15.93 0.98
N ASP A 109 -1.68 -16.37 1.79
CA ASP A 109 -1.89 -16.74 3.20
C ASP A 109 -1.85 -15.53 4.16
N MET A 110 -1.38 -14.36 3.69
CA MET A 110 -1.25 -13.17 4.51
C MET A 110 -2.63 -12.62 4.95
N PRO A 111 -2.79 -12.20 6.22
CA PRO A 111 -4.00 -11.52 6.67
C PRO A 111 -4.30 -10.28 5.81
N ALA A 112 -5.55 -10.04 5.47
CA ALA A 112 -5.92 -8.99 4.50
C ALA A 112 -5.46 -7.58 4.93
N LYS A 113 -5.47 -7.31 6.23
CA LYS A 113 -4.98 -6.05 6.81
C LYS A 113 -3.47 -5.87 6.65
N GLU A 114 -2.69 -6.94 6.79
CA GLU A 114 -1.24 -6.90 6.61
C GLU A 114 -0.91 -6.82 5.11
N LEU A 115 -1.65 -7.57 4.28
CA LEU A 115 -1.51 -7.53 2.84
C LEU A 115 -1.83 -6.14 2.26
N SER A 116 -2.84 -5.44 2.77
CA SER A 116 -3.14 -4.08 2.31
C SER A 116 -2.00 -3.11 2.61
N VAL A 117 -1.37 -3.24 3.79
CA VAL A 117 -0.19 -2.44 4.17
C VAL A 117 0.99 -2.73 3.25
N HIS A 118 1.25 -3.98 2.88
CA HIS A 118 2.32 -4.32 1.94
C HIS A 118 2.04 -3.93 0.49
N LEU A 119 0.79 -4.03 0.04
CA LEU A 119 0.43 -3.65 -1.33
C LEU A 119 0.51 -2.13 -1.54
N ILE A 120 0.30 -1.33 -0.50
CA ILE A 120 0.48 0.13 -0.53
C ILE A 120 1.94 0.50 -0.20
N GLY A 121 2.54 -0.17 0.79
CA GLY A 121 3.85 0.17 1.33
C GLY A 121 5.05 -0.46 0.63
N GLY A 122 4.80 -1.25 -0.41
CA GLY A 122 5.81 -2.05 -1.06
C GLY A 122 6.29 -3.24 -0.23
N ILE A 123 6.97 -4.16 -0.93
CA ILE A 123 7.59 -5.36 -0.40
C ILE A 123 9.09 -5.22 -0.64
N ALA A 124 9.86 -5.04 0.42
CA ALA A 124 11.31 -5.09 0.37
C ALA A 124 11.80 -6.54 0.33
N MET A 125 13.00 -6.74 -0.21
CA MET A 125 13.67 -8.05 -0.17
C MET A 125 13.82 -8.57 1.27
N ALA A 126 13.94 -7.66 2.23
CA ALA A 126 14.02 -7.96 3.66
C ALA A 126 12.73 -8.54 4.27
N ASP A 127 11.58 -8.34 3.63
CA ASP A 127 10.28 -8.84 4.11
C ASP A 127 10.02 -10.28 3.69
N LEU A 128 10.73 -10.75 2.65
CA LEU A 128 10.48 -12.06 2.06
C LEU A 128 10.71 -13.20 3.05
N PRO A 129 9.84 -14.23 3.06
CA PRO A 129 10.03 -15.40 3.91
C PRO A 129 11.36 -16.08 3.58
N ARG A 130 12.02 -16.65 4.61
CA ARG A 130 13.30 -17.32 4.44
C ARG A 130 13.16 -18.54 3.54
N GLY A 131 13.96 -18.58 2.48
CA GLY A 131 14.04 -19.65 1.49
C GLY A 131 15.15 -19.39 0.48
N GLU A 132 15.51 -20.38 -0.34
CA GLU A 132 16.65 -20.28 -1.27
C GLU A 132 16.56 -19.07 -2.21
N VAL A 133 15.36 -18.81 -2.77
CA VAL A 133 15.10 -17.66 -3.64
C VAL A 133 15.29 -16.33 -2.90
N SER A 134 14.80 -16.22 -1.66
CA SER A 134 14.96 -15.00 -0.85
C SER A 134 16.42 -14.74 -0.47
N THR A 135 17.20 -15.79 -0.19
CA THR A 135 18.62 -15.69 0.15
C THR A 135 19.44 -15.26 -1.06
N GLY A 136 19.14 -15.82 -2.24
CA GLY A 136 19.73 -15.40 -3.51
C GLY A 136 19.44 -13.93 -3.82
N LEU A 137 18.17 -13.52 -3.72
CA LEU A 137 17.76 -12.12 -3.97
C LEU A 137 18.41 -11.14 -3.00
N ARG A 138 18.41 -11.42 -1.69
CA ARG A 138 19.03 -10.57 -0.68
C ARG A 138 20.54 -10.42 -0.87
N SER A 139 21.22 -11.50 -1.26
CA SER A 139 22.67 -11.48 -1.49
C SER A 139 23.06 -10.75 -2.78
N ALA A 140 22.24 -10.84 -3.83
CA ALA A 140 22.50 -10.17 -5.10
C ALA A 140 22.18 -8.66 -5.10
N PHE A 141 21.14 -8.23 -4.39
CA PHE A 141 20.59 -6.87 -4.51
C PHE A 141 20.61 -6.06 -3.20
N GLY A 142 20.99 -6.67 -2.07
CA GLY A 142 20.95 -6.03 -0.75
C GLY A 142 19.53 -6.00 -0.14
N GLY A 143 19.45 -5.75 1.16
CA GLY A 143 18.18 -5.86 1.92
C GLY A 143 17.21 -4.69 1.76
N THR A 144 17.70 -3.52 1.34
CA THR A 144 16.91 -2.28 1.22
C THR A 144 16.26 -2.09 -0.15
N GLN A 145 16.56 -2.97 -1.12
CA GLN A 145 15.90 -2.93 -2.42
C GLN A 145 14.49 -3.53 -2.35
N PHE A 146 13.64 -3.05 -3.25
CA PHE A 146 12.26 -3.47 -3.36
C PHE A 146 12.12 -4.65 -4.33
N LEU A 147 11.34 -5.65 -3.93
CA LEU A 147 10.77 -6.59 -4.88
C LEU A 147 9.55 -5.97 -5.57
N VAL A 148 8.70 -5.33 -4.77
CA VAL A 148 7.57 -4.54 -5.25
C VAL A 148 7.72 -3.16 -4.64
N PRO A 149 7.98 -2.11 -5.45
CA PRO A 149 8.07 -0.76 -4.91
C PRO A 149 6.70 -0.28 -4.41
N PRO A 150 6.66 0.63 -3.42
CA PRO A 150 5.46 1.33 -3.00
C PRO A 150 4.84 2.13 -4.15
#